data_AF-A0AAU9CVN9-F1
#
_entry.id   AF-A0AAU9CVN9-F1
#
_cell.length_a   1.000
_cell.length_b   1.000
_cell.length_c   1.000
_cell.angle_alpha   90.00
_cell.angle_beta   90.00
_cell.angle_gamma   90.00
#
_symmetry.space_group_name_H-M   'P 1'
#
loop_
_entity.id
_entity.type
_entity.pdbx_description
1 polymer ?
#
loop_
_entity_poly.entity_id
_entity_poly.type
_entity_poly.pdbx_seq_one_letter_code
_entity_poly.pdbx_strand_id
1 'polypeptide(L)'
;MRWFVFSFFLLTFSFCTFQSASAQSGKGCQVYGEIYVTKKLAEAHFRVYVEKESDAFADVIVFKEDARTLADGPGKWYITKTKRFAKYRVIYVKDRRKADFSVFFTDEPEFAGCND
;
A
#
# COMPACT_ATOMS: atom_id res chain seq x y z
N MET A 1 37.60 23.45 -50.59
CA MET A 1 37.41 24.33 -49.41
C MET A 1 35.92 24.58 -49.22
N ARG A 2 35.46 24.62 -47.95
CA ARG A 2 34.09 24.86 -47.45
C ARG A 2 33.15 23.66 -47.69
N TRP A 3 32.91 22.73 -46.77
CA TRP A 3 32.70 22.76 -45.30
C TRP A 3 31.37 23.41 -44.88
N PHE A 4 30.58 22.62 -44.13
CA PHE A 4 29.21 22.83 -43.61
C PHE A 4 28.11 22.78 -44.70
N VAL A 5 27.07 21.96 -44.62
CA VAL A 5 26.09 21.83 -43.53
C VAL A 5 25.45 20.44 -43.61
N PHE A 6 25.10 19.88 -42.44
CA PHE A 6 24.06 18.86 -42.15
C PHE A 6 24.55 17.90 -41.06
N SER A 7 25.03 18.48 -39.97
CA SER A 7 25.06 17.82 -38.67
C SER A 7 24.02 18.52 -37.83
N PHE A 8 22.79 18.03 -37.88
CA PHE A 8 21.78 18.25 -36.84
C PHE A 8 20.58 17.35 -37.13
N PHE A 9 20.04 16.75 -36.08
CA PHE A 9 18.79 15.99 -36.06
C PHE A 9 18.79 14.63 -36.76
N LEU A 10 19.12 13.58 -36.00
CA LEU A 10 18.36 12.31 -35.95
C LEU A 10 18.80 11.52 -34.70
N LEU A 11 18.82 12.19 -33.53
CA LEU A 11 18.68 11.51 -32.24
C LEU A 11 17.18 11.35 -31.97
N THR A 12 16.54 10.45 -32.73
CA THR A 12 15.16 10.06 -32.48
C THR A 12 15.13 9.17 -31.26
N PHE A 13 14.93 9.84 -30.12
CA PHE A 13 13.92 9.47 -29.16
C PHE A 13 13.93 7.98 -28.78
N SER A 14 14.92 7.62 -27.96
CA SER A 14 14.70 6.59 -26.95
C SER A 14 13.61 7.13 -26.01
N PHE A 15 12.35 6.93 -26.38
CA PHE A 15 11.20 7.03 -25.49
C PHE A 15 11.33 5.87 -24.50
N CYS A 16 12.27 6.00 -23.57
CA CYS A 16 12.20 5.28 -22.32
C CYS A 16 11.04 5.95 -21.57
N THR A 17 9.81 5.48 -21.83
CA THR A 17 8.66 5.80 -20.98
C THR A 17 8.98 5.22 -19.61
N PHE A 18 9.63 6.02 -18.78
CA PHE A 18 9.79 5.75 -17.37
C PHE A 18 8.39 5.87 -16.77
N GLN A 19 7.68 4.75 -16.74
CA GLN A 19 6.33 4.68 -16.24
C GLN A 19 6.43 4.68 -14.72
N SER A 20 6.38 5.87 -14.11
CA SER A 20 6.31 6.05 -12.68
C SER A 20 5.02 5.43 -12.15
N ALA A 21 5.10 4.19 -11.69
CA ALA A 21 4.05 3.53 -10.94
C ALA A 21 4.21 3.89 -9.45
N SER A 22 3.70 5.05 -9.05
CA SER A 22 3.56 5.37 -7.62
C SER A 22 2.53 6.49 -7.43
N ALA A 23 1.31 6.10 -7.05
CA ALA A 23 0.30 7.05 -6.56
C ALA A 23 -0.75 6.41 -5.63
N GLN A 24 -0.58 5.15 -5.19
CA GLN A 24 -1.53 4.48 -4.29
C GLN A 24 -1.03 4.37 -2.83
N SER A 25 0.26 4.58 -2.53
CA SER A 25 0.82 4.30 -1.19
C SER A 25 0.20 5.15 -0.06
N GLY A 26 -0.28 6.37 -0.35
CA GLY A 26 -0.75 7.28 0.70
C GLY A 26 -2.08 6.94 1.39
N LYS A 27 -2.95 6.10 0.80
CA LYS A 27 -4.26 5.79 1.41
C LYS A 27 -4.15 4.77 2.54
N GLY A 28 -3.29 3.76 2.38
CA GLY A 28 -3.10 2.70 3.37
C GLY A 28 -2.54 3.22 4.69
N CYS A 29 -1.63 4.20 4.63
CA CYS A 29 -0.96 4.80 5.78
C CYS A 29 -1.89 5.38 6.85
N GLN A 30 -3.07 5.86 6.44
CA GLN A 30 -4.05 6.45 7.35
C GLN A 30 -4.94 5.39 8.02
N VAL A 31 -4.90 4.15 7.52
CA VAL A 31 -5.65 3.02 8.04
C VAL A 31 -4.81 2.35 9.13
N TYR A 32 -4.93 2.85 10.34
CA TYR A 32 -4.36 2.26 11.56
C TYR A 32 -5.34 2.38 12.73
N GLY A 33 -5.08 1.67 13.82
CA GLY A 33 -5.96 1.62 14.99
C GLY A 33 -6.76 0.33 15.09
N GLU A 34 -7.99 0.42 15.60
CA GLU A 34 -8.87 -0.74 15.71
C GLU A 34 -9.46 -1.11 14.34
N ILE A 35 -9.09 -2.28 13.83
CA ILE A 35 -9.48 -2.79 12.52
C ILE A 35 -10.42 -3.98 12.70
N TYR A 36 -11.55 -3.95 12.00
CA TYR A 36 -12.45 -5.10 11.89
C TYR A 36 -12.39 -5.68 10.48
N VAL A 37 -12.04 -6.96 10.38
CA VAL A 37 -12.04 -7.70 9.11
C VAL A 37 -13.45 -8.21 8.84
N THR A 38 -14.14 -7.62 7.88
CA THR A 38 -15.49 -8.01 7.50
C THR A 38 -15.50 -9.09 6.42
N LYS A 39 -16.57 -9.89 6.39
CA LYS A 39 -16.86 -10.85 5.32
C LYS A 39 -17.79 -10.28 4.24
N LYS A 40 -18.35 -9.09 4.45
CA LYS A 40 -19.33 -8.47 3.56
C LYS A 40 -18.74 -7.24 2.89
N LEU A 41 -18.64 -7.28 1.56
CA LEU A 41 -18.06 -6.18 0.77
C LEU A 41 -18.81 -4.85 1.02
N ALA A 42 -20.14 -4.87 1.09
CA ALA A 42 -20.96 -3.69 1.32
C ALA A 42 -20.70 -2.98 2.66
N GLU A 43 -20.03 -3.64 3.60
CA GLU A 43 -19.71 -3.06 4.91
C GLU A 43 -18.27 -2.54 5.00
N ALA A 44 -17.41 -2.89 4.04
CA ALA A 44 -15.99 -2.54 4.07
C ALA A 44 -15.79 -1.07 3.71
N HIS A 45 -14.90 -0.39 4.44
CA HIS A 45 -14.37 0.91 4.04
C HIS A 45 -13.27 0.75 2.99
N PHE A 46 -12.45 -0.30 3.13
CA PHE A 46 -11.31 -0.57 2.25
C PHE A 46 -11.20 -2.05 1.88
N ARG A 47 -10.73 -2.30 0.67
CA ARG A 47 -10.32 -3.60 0.13
C ARG A 47 -8.81 -3.70 0.27
N VAL A 48 -8.34 -4.75 0.91
CA VAL A 48 -6.92 -4.92 1.23
C VAL A 48 -6.41 -6.19 0.59
N TYR A 49 -5.32 -6.08 -0.16
CA TYR A 49 -4.58 -7.26 -0.62
C TYR A 49 -3.48 -7.59 0.39
N VAL A 50 -3.34 -8.86 0.75
CA VAL A 50 -2.30 -9.30 1.68
C VAL A 50 -1.16 -9.90 0.88
N GLU A 51 -0.02 -9.22 0.88
CA GLU A 51 1.23 -9.74 0.33
C GLU A 51 1.75 -10.89 1.20
N LYS A 52 2.29 -11.92 0.55
CA LYS A 52 2.75 -13.15 1.22
C LYS A 52 4.25 -13.35 1.14
N GLU A 53 4.87 -12.86 0.08
CA GLU A 53 6.26 -13.20 -0.26
C GLU A 53 7.24 -12.17 0.29
N SER A 54 6.92 -10.88 0.20
CA SER A 54 7.81 -9.80 0.64
C SER A 54 7.03 -8.54 0.95
N ASP A 55 7.50 -7.85 1.99
CA ASP A 55 7.15 -6.50 2.40
C ASP A 55 7.41 -5.45 1.31
N ALA A 56 8.44 -5.61 0.48
CA ALA A 56 8.81 -4.68 -0.60
C ALA A 56 7.69 -4.41 -1.61
N PHE A 57 6.67 -5.28 -1.66
CA PHE A 57 5.51 -5.12 -2.54
C PHE A 57 4.29 -4.54 -1.84
N ALA A 58 4.30 -4.43 -0.51
CA ALA A 58 3.21 -3.87 0.26
C ALA A 58 3.26 -2.35 0.29
N ASP A 59 2.09 -1.71 0.27
CA ASP A 59 1.97 -0.27 0.53
C ASP A 59 2.17 0.03 2.03
N VAL A 60 1.77 -0.91 2.91
CA VAL A 60 1.88 -0.78 4.37
C VAL A 60 2.41 -2.08 4.98
N ILE A 61 3.43 -1.98 5.81
CA ILE A 61 3.90 -3.08 6.67
C ILE A 61 3.12 -3.01 7.99
N VAL A 62 2.36 -4.05 8.27
CA VAL A 62 1.43 -4.10 9.39
C VAL A 62 1.95 -5.01 10.50
N PHE A 63 2.17 -4.42 11.67
CA PHE A 63 2.32 -5.16 12.92
C PHE A 63 0.96 -5.23 13.63
N LYS A 64 0.62 -6.43 14.14
CA LYS A 64 -0.63 -6.63 14.88
C LYS A 64 -0.37 -6.36 16.35
N GLU A 65 -0.98 -5.30 16.85
CA GLU A 65 -0.89 -4.91 18.24
C GLU A 65 -1.76 -5.80 19.13
N ASP A 66 -1.27 -6.07 20.34
CA ASP A 66 -2.00 -6.83 21.35
C ASP A 66 -3.00 -5.98 22.14
N ALA A 67 -2.86 -4.66 22.11
CA ALA A 67 -3.72 -3.72 22.82
C ALA A 67 -4.16 -2.56 21.92
N ARG A 68 -5.44 -2.16 22.07
CA ARG A 68 -6.04 -1.03 21.35
C ARG A 68 -5.19 0.24 21.40
N THR A 69 -4.67 0.58 22.57
CA THR A 69 -3.96 1.83 22.84
C THR A 69 -2.60 1.89 22.15
N LEU A 70 -2.06 0.76 21.72
CA LEU A 70 -0.78 0.68 21.02
C LEU A 70 -0.94 0.86 19.50
N ALA A 71 -2.15 0.68 18.96
CA ALA A 71 -2.45 0.90 17.54
C ALA A 71 -2.60 2.41 17.23
N ASP A 72 -1.57 3.19 17.52
CA ASP A 72 -1.58 4.65 17.56
C ASP A 72 -0.98 5.33 16.32
N GLY A 73 -0.42 4.55 15.39
CA GLY A 73 0.25 5.08 14.21
C GLY A 73 0.23 4.16 13.00
N PRO A 74 0.72 4.64 11.84
CA PRO A 74 0.77 3.88 10.58
C PRO A 74 1.39 2.50 10.77
N GLY A 75 0.84 1.49 10.09
CA GLY A 75 1.30 0.10 10.22
C GLY A 75 0.89 -0.60 11.52
N LYS A 76 0.30 0.07 12.51
CA LYS A 76 -0.12 -0.57 13.75
C LYS A 76 -1.60 -0.89 13.78
N TRP A 77 -1.94 -2.18 13.73
CA TRP A 77 -3.32 -2.64 13.66
C TRP A 77 -3.71 -3.45 14.90
N TYR A 78 -4.75 -3.03 15.60
CA TYR A 78 -5.42 -3.86 16.59
C TYR A 78 -6.63 -4.54 15.97
N ILE A 79 -6.59 -5.86 15.79
CA ILE A 79 -7.69 -6.59 15.14
C ILE A 79 -8.81 -6.87 16.14
N THR A 80 -9.93 -6.15 16.02
CA THR A 80 -11.10 -6.34 16.88
C THR A 80 -12.11 -7.32 16.30
N LYS A 81 -12.78 -8.08 17.17
CA LYS A 81 -13.91 -8.95 16.81
C LYS A 81 -15.26 -8.20 16.80
N THR A 82 -15.29 -6.96 17.28
CA THR A 82 -16.54 -6.20 17.45
C THR A 82 -16.58 -5.01 16.49
N LYS A 83 -17.42 -5.11 15.46
CA LYS A 83 -17.59 -4.10 14.40
C LYS A 83 -17.81 -2.67 14.92
N ARG A 84 -18.52 -2.50 16.03
CA ARG A 84 -18.87 -1.18 16.60
C ARG A 84 -17.64 -0.42 17.13
N PHE A 85 -16.59 -1.11 17.53
CA PHE A 85 -15.38 -0.47 18.07
C PHE A 85 -14.37 -0.12 16.98
N ALA A 86 -14.43 -0.81 15.85
CA ALA A 86 -13.49 -0.61 14.76
C ALA A 86 -13.55 0.82 14.18
N LYS A 87 -12.37 1.46 14.14
CA LYS A 87 -12.16 2.71 13.41
C LYS A 87 -12.31 2.48 11.90
N TYR A 88 -11.77 1.37 11.41
CA TYR A 88 -11.91 0.97 10.01
C TYR A 88 -12.39 -0.47 9.85
N ARG A 89 -13.16 -0.69 8.77
CA ARG A 89 -13.58 -2.03 8.36
C ARG A 89 -12.88 -2.36 7.06
N VAL A 90 -12.14 -3.47 7.05
CA VAL A 90 -11.40 -3.92 5.87
C VAL A 90 -11.93 -5.26 5.40
N ILE A 91 -11.85 -5.52 4.11
CA ILE A 91 -12.09 -6.84 3.53
C ILE A 91 -10.86 -7.28 2.75
N TYR A 92 -10.42 -8.51 2.97
CA TYR A 92 -9.31 -9.06 2.20
C TYR A 92 -9.79 -9.52 0.82
N VAL A 93 -9.07 -9.09 -0.21
CA VAL A 93 -9.31 -9.49 -1.60
C VAL A 93 -8.17 -10.37 -2.10
N LYS A 94 -8.47 -11.25 -3.06
CA LYS A 94 -7.50 -12.18 -3.65
C LYS A 94 -6.74 -11.63 -4.84
N ASP A 95 -7.26 -10.57 -5.48
CA ASP A 95 -6.65 -9.94 -6.65
C ASP A 95 -6.18 -8.55 -6.26
N ARG A 96 -4.86 -8.31 -6.33
CA ARG A 96 -4.24 -7.02 -5.99
C ARG A 96 -4.87 -5.86 -6.75
N ARG A 97 -5.28 -6.07 -8.00
CA ARG A 97 -5.89 -5.02 -8.85
C ARG A 97 -7.27 -4.56 -8.35
N LYS A 98 -7.88 -5.31 -7.42
CA LYS A 98 -9.16 -4.97 -6.78
C LYS A 98 -8.99 -4.34 -5.40
N ALA A 99 -7.76 -4.26 -4.90
CA ALA A 99 -7.49 -3.65 -3.61
C ALA A 99 -7.39 -2.13 -3.73
N ASP A 100 -7.66 -1.45 -2.62
CA ASP A 100 -7.41 -0.02 -2.46
C ASP A 100 -5.96 0.23 -2.02
N PHE A 101 -5.33 -0.74 -1.34
CA PHE A 101 -3.89 -0.82 -1.02
C PHE A 101 -3.52 -2.26 -0.62
N SER A 102 -2.23 -2.58 -0.61
CA SER A 102 -1.68 -3.85 -0.14
C SER A 102 -1.01 -3.73 1.24
N VAL A 103 -1.04 -4.82 2.01
CA VAL A 103 -0.36 -4.94 3.30
C VAL A 103 0.53 -6.17 3.34
N PHE A 104 1.63 -6.09 4.09
CA PHE A 104 2.41 -7.25 4.52
C PHE A 104 2.36 -7.32 6.04
N PHE A 105 2.15 -8.50 6.61
CA PHE A 105 2.16 -8.64 8.07
C PHE A 105 3.55 -9.02 8.55
N THR A 106 4.10 -8.24 9.48
CA THR A 106 5.37 -8.49 10.17
C THR A 106 5.11 -8.91 11.60
N ASP A 107 6.04 -9.68 12.16
CA ASP A 107 6.06 -10.02 13.59
C ASP A 107 7.02 -9.10 14.37
N GLU A 108 7.67 -8.17 13.70
CA GLU A 108 8.63 -7.21 14.25
C GLU A 108 8.03 -5.79 14.23
N PRO A 109 7.72 -5.19 15.40
CA PRO A 109 7.04 -3.89 15.46
C PRO A 109 7.88 -2.74 14.89
N GLU A 110 9.21 -2.84 14.91
CA GLU A 110 10.11 -1.83 14.35
C GLU A 110 9.99 -1.65 12.83
N PHE A 111 9.46 -2.64 12.11
CA PHE A 111 9.22 -2.55 10.67
C PHE A 111 7.82 -2.07 10.32
N ALA A 112 6.94 -1.87 11.31
CA ALA A 112 5.59 -1.37 11.07
C ALA A 112 5.63 0.06 10.51
N GLY A 113 4.93 0.29 9.41
CA GLY A 113 4.90 1.61 8.78
C GLY A 113 4.43 1.58 7.33
N CYS A 114 4.64 2.70 6.66
CA CYS A 114 4.39 2.83 5.22
C CYS A 114 5.65 2.55 4.42
N ASN A 115 5.47 1.87 3.29
CA ASN A 115 6.49 1.81 2.27
C ASN A 115 6.22 2.94 1.28
N ASP A 116 7.01 4.01 1.38
CA ASP A 116 7.03 5.14 0.45
C ASP A 116 8.32 5.15 -0.38
#